data_AF-A0A6F9DV40-F1
#
_entry.id   AF-A0A6F9DV40-F1
#
_cell.length_a   1.000
_cell.length_b   1.000
_cell.length_c   1.000
_cell.angle_alpha   90.00
_cell.angle_beta   90.00
_cell.angle_gamma   90.00
#
_symmetry.space_group_name_H-M   'P 1'
#
loop_
_entity.id
_entity.type
_entity.pdbx_description
1 polymer ?
#
loop_
_entity_poly.entity_id
_entity_poly.type
_entity_poly.pdbx_seq_one_letter_code
_entity_poly.pdbx_strand_id
1 'polypeptide(L)'
;MSTKQNHLNTKLTIKSKNVKATNNKQMPKTKKQKQKKNAGVKPISAKEQKPPKRKRKRGKKKTKVQTINQKKLNICIRKSPNQFVDCIIISSDSETEQKYSKQQMENNTLGQRQLGLYQAGDAHCSSAPTRPGQKQNLKRKAPGLPESNENKRPCYTQTQISQPISGRQTQGTNQNRVVSQEMFMFLNYYEQKSELLRKKFELQQALENAIKFAMFPLATVHLVGSSINGFGRFDSDADICVVLDATKRNISRKESKKALYELEKLLRRAPFVKKLEIIHAKVQILKFVDHLSGMDCDVNINNLIGVRNTFLLFAYARYDPRVRPLALCVKAWAKNNDINDAKHATLSSYALVLMVIHYLQCGTQPAVLPSLQNLHPEMFSERIPICAVEAYSRRVPLVPSRNQQTLYELLRGFFRYFSCFDYDDKVISVRRGTKFSVENLPHSELWKQKPIKIEEPFDSNNVARAVHNYPKAQKIINEFRKASRTTELMDHLNVLIHGAPCC
;
A
#
# COMPACT_ATOMS: atom_id res chain seq x y z
N MET A 1 58.10 52.45 -21.48
CA MET A 1 57.54 53.68 -20.89
C MET A 1 56.26 53.29 -20.16
N SER A 2 56.33 53.03 -18.85
CA SER A 2 56.13 53.98 -17.73
C SER A 2 54.65 53.97 -17.29
N THR A 3 54.32 53.22 -16.23
CA THR A 3 53.88 53.71 -14.87
C THR A 3 52.42 54.23 -14.84
N LYS A 4 51.57 54.14 -13.80
CA LYS A 4 51.54 53.75 -12.37
C LYS A 4 50.04 53.58 -12.04
N GLN A 5 49.58 52.56 -11.33
CA GLN A 5 49.26 52.58 -9.89
C GLN A 5 48.48 53.80 -9.37
N ASN A 6 47.27 53.57 -8.84
CA ASN A 6 46.80 54.27 -7.63
C ASN A 6 45.93 53.34 -6.76
N HIS A 7 46.37 53.23 -5.51
CA HIS A 7 45.75 52.57 -4.37
C HIS A 7 44.63 53.44 -3.77
N LEU A 8 43.67 52.82 -3.08
CA LEU A 8 43.46 53.12 -1.65
C LEU A 8 42.78 51.93 -0.93
N ASN A 9 43.51 51.40 0.05
CA ASN A 9 43.07 50.50 1.10
C ASN A 9 42.44 51.32 2.24
N THR A 10 41.49 50.76 2.98
CA THR A 10 41.46 50.95 4.44
C THR A 10 40.89 49.72 5.15
N LYS A 11 41.81 48.95 5.75
CA LYS A 11 41.53 48.09 6.93
C LYS A 11 41.47 48.99 8.16
N LEU A 12 40.60 48.68 9.11
CA LEU A 12 40.88 48.95 10.52
C LEU A 12 40.45 47.75 11.38
N THR A 13 41.47 47.14 11.97
CA THR A 13 41.45 46.14 13.02
C THR A 13 41.97 46.81 14.28
N ILE A 14 41.27 46.76 15.41
CA ILE A 14 41.85 46.90 16.77
C ILE A 14 41.01 46.00 17.68
N LYS A 15 41.44 44.79 18.08
CA LYS A 15 42.39 44.41 19.15
C LYS A 15 41.98 44.83 20.57
N SER A 16 41.63 43.82 21.37
CA SER A 16 42.36 43.36 22.58
C SER A 16 41.92 44.08 23.88
N LYS A 17 41.92 43.56 25.11
CA LYS A 17 42.55 42.44 25.85
C LYS A 17 41.57 42.05 26.99
N ASN A 18 41.38 40.76 27.33
CA ASN A 18 42.10 40.02 28.38
C ASN A 18 42.23 40.75 29.73
N VAL A 19 41.73 40.15 30.83
CA VAL A 19 42.50 39.76 32.06
C VAL A 19 41.60 39.00 33.07
N LYS A 20 42.01 37.75 33.35
CA LYS A 20 42.15 37.00 34.64
C LYS A 20 41.10 37.23 35.74
N ALA A 21 40.33 36.21 36.15
CA ALA A 21 40.67 35.07 37.02
C ALA A 21 40.76 35.43 38.52
N THR A 22 39.93 34.78 39.35
CA THR A 22 40.31 34.22 40.66
C THR A 22 39.26 33.24 41.20
N ASN A 23 39.80 32.19 41.81
CA ASN A 23 39.18 31.06 42.51
C ASN A 23 38.54 31.44 43.86
N ASN A 24 37.53 30.66 44.30
CA ASN A 24 37.52 29.84 45.54
C ASN A 24 36.06 29.45 45.89
N LYS A 25 35.70 28.17 45.92
CA LYS A 25 35.85 27.15 47.00
C LYS A 25 34.77 27.20 48.10
N GLN A 26 34.22 26.00 48.34
CA GLN A 26 33.66 25.40 49.57
C GLN A 26 32.17 25.56 49.96
N MET A 27 31.45 24.44 49.79
CA MET A 27 30.44 23.73 50.62
C MET A 27 30.26 24.14 52.12
N PRO A 28 29.31 23.53 52.90
CA PRO A 28 27.88 23.16 52.72
C PRO A 28 27.02 23.43 54.01
N LYS A 29 25.81 22.82 54.11
CA LYS A 29 24.89 22.65 55.29
C LYS A 29 23.77 23.73 55.40
N THR A 30 22.53 23.49 55.83
CA THR A 30 21.91 22.42 56.64
C THR A 30 20.37 22.43 56.56
N LYS A 31 19.79 21.24 56.73
CA LYS A 31 18.48 20.83 57.33
C LYS A 31 17.55 21.92 57.92
N LYS A 32 16.23 21.74 57.70
CA LYS A 32 15.23 21.74 58.78
C LYS A 32 14.09 20.75 58.51
N GLN A 33 14.00 19.77 59.41
CA GLN A 33 12.84 18.92 59.68
C GLN A 33 11.72 19.73 60.36
N LYS A 34 10.47 19.32 60.16
CA LYS A 34 9.50 19.29 61.26
C LYS A 34 8.62 18.03 61.14
N GLN A 35 8.57 17.31 62.25
CA GLN A 35 7.90 16.02 62.47
C GLN A 35 6.57 16.24 63.21
N LYS A 36 5.65 15.29 62.97
CA LYS A 36 4.65 14.70 63.88
C LYS A 36 3.42 15.53 64.30
N LYS A 37 2.23 14.93 64.12
CA LYS A 37 1.59 14.07 65.13
C LYS A 37 0.42 13.24 64.56
N ASN A 38 0.34 11.99 65.05
CA ASN A 38 -0.72 11.00 64.85
C ASN A 38 -1.89 11.22 65.82
N ALA A 39 -3.11 10.90 65.38
CA ALA A 39 -4.22 10.24 66.10
C ALA A 39 -5.27 9.86 65.01
N GLY A 40 -5.80 8.66 64.81
CA GLY A 40 -6.06 7.55 65.72
C GLY A 40 -7.46 7.70 66.32
N VAL A 41 -8.51 7.11 65.69
CA VAL A 41 -9.72 6.47 66.30
C VAL A 41 -10.70 6.01 65.19
N LYS A 42 -11.36 4.88 65.50
CA LYS A 42 -12.20 3.94 64.75
C LYS A 42 -13.65 4.42 64.44
N PRO A 43 -14.46 3.64 63.68
CA PRO A 43 -15.69 4.11 63.02
C PRO A 43 -16.95 4.00 63.89
N ILE A 44 -17.94 4.84 63.60
CA ILE A 44 -19.28 4.80 64.20
C ILE A 44 -20.31 4.43 63.12
N SER A 45 -21.11 3.42 63.44
CA SER A 45 -22.30 2.96 62.73
C SER A 45 -23.48 3.92 62.91
N ALA A 46 -24.34 4.04 61.89
CA ALA A 46 -25.72 4.48 62.08
C ALA A 46 -26.68 3.68 61.18
N LYS A 47 -27.77 3.22 61.79
CA LYS A 47 -28.81 2.32 61.26
C LYS A 47 -29.87 3.05 60.41
N GLU A 48 -30.40 2.29 59.45
CA GLU A 48 -31.73 2.24 58.83
C GLU A 48 -32.71 3.43 58.86
N GLN A 49 -33.32 3.69 57.69
CA GLN A 49 -34.79 3.66 57.52
C GLN A 49 -35.20 3.47 56.04
N LYS A 50 -36.10 2.53 55.77
CA LYS A 50 -36.72 2.21 54.46
C LYS A 50 -38.04 2.99 54.26
N PRO A 51 -38.42 3.37 53.02
CA PRO A 51 -39.80 3.67 52.66
C PRO A 51 -40.48 2.50 51.88
N PRO A 52 -41.83 2.52 51.73
CA PRO A 52 -42.65 1.32 51.85
C PRO A 52 -42.95 0.56 50.54
N LYS A 53 -43.25 -0.74 50.72
CA LYS A 53 -43.80 -1.65 49.70
C LYS A 53 -45.23 -1.25 49.32
N ARG A 54 -45.49 -0.95 48.04
CA ARG A 54 -46.84 -1.02 47.45
C ARG A 54 -46.94 -2.24 46.53
N LYS A 55 -47.76 -3.21 46.95
CA LYS A 55 -48.28 -4.30 46.11
C LYS A 55 -49.28 -3.71 45.11
N ARG A 56 -49.14 -3.95 43.81
CA ARG A 56 -50.26 -3.93 42.86
C ARG A 56 -50.04 -4.86 41.67
N LYS A 57 -50.88 -5.90 41.67
CA LYS A 57 -51.47 -6.74 40.61
C LYS A 57 -50.71 -6.97 39.29
N ARG A 58 -50.44 -8.25 39.04
CA ARG A 58 -50.14 -8.89 37.75
C ARG A 58 -51.11 -8.46 36.66
N GLY A 59 -50.59 -7.84 35.61
CA GLY A 59 -51.19 -7.81 34.27
C GLY A 59 -50.27 -8.57 33.31
N LYS A 60 -50.67 -9.75 32.86
CA LYS A 60 -49.96 -10.52 31.82
C LYS A 60 -50.04 -9.75 30.49
N LYS A 61 -48.97 -9.04 30.09
CA LYS A 61 -48.71 -8.78 28.68
C LYS A 61 -47.83 -9.90 28.15
N LYS A 62 -48.41 -10.78 27.34
CA LYS A 62 -47.68 -11.78 26.55
C LYS A 62 -46.80 -11.04 25.54
N THR A 63 -45.52 -10.87 25.82
CA THR A 63 -44.55 -10.57 24.77
C THR A 63 -44.24 -11.89 24.08
N LYS A 64 -44.68 -12.05 22.84
CA LYS A 64 -44.27 -13.18 21.98
C LYS A 64 -42.73 -13.13 21.88
N VAL A 65 -42.07 -14.04 22.57
CA VAL A 65 -40.69 -14.43 22.24
C VAL A 65 -40.80 -15.13 20.88
N GLN A 66 -40.43 -14.42 19.81
CA GLN A 66 -40.12 -15.09 18.55
C GLN A 66 -38.79 -15.82 18.78
N THR A 67 -38.87 -17.13 18.95
CA THR A 67 -37.73 -18.03 18.86
C THR A 67 -37.09 -17.82 17.49
N ILE A 68 -35.93 -17.17 17.45
CA ILE A 68 -35.11 -17.08 16.24
C ILE A 68 -34.60 -18.50 15.99
N ASN A 69 -35.15 -19.16 14.98
CA ASN A 69 -34.65 -20.43 14.49
C ASN A 69 -33.19 -20.25 14.04
N GLN A 70 -32.25 -20.83 14.77
CA GLN A 70 -30.86 -20.97 14.34
C GLN A 70 -30.84 -21.92 13.13
N LYS A 71 -30.87 -21.39 11.91
CA LYS A 71 -30.58 -22.19 10.71
C LYS A 71 -29.11 -22.62 10.77
N LYS A 72 -28.86 -23.94 10.81
CA LYS A 72 -27.54 -24.53 10.61
C LYS A 72 -27.04 -24.17 9.22
N LEU A 73 -25.87 -23.52 9.15
CA LEU A 73 -25.20 -23.22 7.89
C LEU A 73 -24.46 -24.49 7.43
N ASN A 74 -24.96 -25.17 6.40
CA ASN A 74 -24.23 -26.29 5.77
C ASN A 74 -23.40 -25.74 4.62
N ILE A 75 -22.07 -25.78 4.75
CA ILE A 75 -21.13 -25.42 3.69
C ILE A 75 -20.77 -26.74 2.98
N CYS A 76 -21.20 -26.90 1.73
CA CYS A 76 -20.90 -28.08 0.94
C CYS A 76 -19.86 -27.72 -0.14
N ILE A 77 -18.76 -28.46 -0.18
CA ILE A 77 -17.72 -28.35 -1.21
C ILE A 77 -17.98 -29.48 -2.21
N ARG A 78 -18.39 -29.17 -3.44
CA ARG A 78 -18.51 -30.17 -4.51
C ARG A 78 -17.31 -30.09 -5.45
N LYS A 79 -16.72 -31.26 -5.75
CA LYS A 79 -15.80 -31.45 -6.88
C LYS A 79 -16.63 -31.73 -8.14
N SER A 80 -16.43 -30.94 -9.20
CA SER A 80 -16.99 -31.23 -10.53
C SER A 80 -16.11 -32.27 -11.24
N PRO A 81 -16.67 -33.28 -11.95
CA PRO A 81 -15.90 -34.25 -12.73
C PRO A 81 -15.21 -33.67 -13.98
N ASN A 82 -15.59 -32.46 -14.42
CA ASN A 82 -14.95 -31.75 -15.52
C ASN A 82 -14.28 -30.47 -14.99
N GLN A 83 -13.00 -30.29 -15.33
CA GLN A 83 -12.09 -29.27 -14.79
C GLN A 83 -12.64 -27.83 -14.84
N PHE A 84 -12.10 -27.02 -13.92
CA PHE A 84 -12.21 -25.58 -13.73
C PHE A 84 -13.40 -25.11 -12.85
N VAL A 85 -13.01 -24.52 -11.70
CA VAL A 85 -13.82 -23.87 -10.63
C VAL A 85 -14.32 -24.80 -9.52
N ASP A 86 -13.66 -24.74 -8.35
CA ASP A 86 -14.26 -25.13 -7.08
C ASP A 86 -15.18 -23.97 -6.61
N CYS A 87 -16.50 -24.15 -6.69
CA CYS A 87 -17.46 -23.17 -6.18
C CYS A 87 -17.82 -23.48 -4.72
N ILE A 88 -17.59 -22.53 -3.81
CA ILE A 88 -18.18 -22.57 -2.46
C ILE A 88 -19.62 -22.05 -2.58
N ILE A 89 -20.60 -22.95 -2.47
CA ILE A 89 -22.03 -22.58 -2.43
C ILE A 89 -22.46 -22.54 -0.96
N ILE A 90 -22.98 -21.39 -0.53
CA ILE A 90 -23.64 -21.21 0.77
C ILE A 90 -25.13 -21.14 0.48
N SER A 91 -25.86 -22.22 0.72
CA SER A 91 -27.32 -22.31 0.53
C SER A 91 -27.99 -22.77 1.82
N SER A 92 -29.18 -22.26 2.09
CA SER A 92 -30.00 -22.69 3.24
C SER A 92 -31.23 -23.53 2.89
N ASP A 93 -31.57 -23.76 1.62
CA ASP A 93 -32.79 -24.50 1.22
C ASP A 93 -32.69 -25.12 -0.20
N SER A 94 -33.19 -26.35 -0.37
CA SER A 94 -33.05 -27.21 -1.57
C SER A 94 -33.84 -26.76 -2.81
N GLU A 95 -34.88 -25.94 -2.67
CA GLU A 95 -35.65 -25.40 -3.81
C GLU A 95 -34.89 -24.30 -4.57
N THR A 96 -33.98 -23.60 -3.89
CA THR A 96 -33.09 -22.59 -4.49
C THR A 96 -32.01 -23.21 -5.37
N GLU A 97 -31.61 -24.45 -5.09
CA GLU A 97 -30.60 -25.20 -5.87
C GLU A 97 -31.10 -25.57 -7.28
N GLN A 98 -32.39 -25.92 -7.42
CA GLN A 98 -32.96 -26.27 -8.73
C GLN A 98 -33.17 -25.05 -9.64
N LYS A 99 -33.52 -23.89 -9.08
CA LYS A 99 -33.64 -22.63 -9.85
C LYS A 99 -32.28 -22.13 -10.35
N TYR A 100 -31.24 -22.18 -9.51
CA TYR A 100 -29.88 -21.77 -9.90
C TYR A 100 -29.24 -22.70 -10.94
N SER A 101 -29.49 -24.02 -10.85
CA SER A 101 -28.96 -25.00 -11.80
C SER A 101 -29.59 -24.85 -13.20
N LYS A 102 -30.91 -24.58 -13.28
CA LYS A 102 -31.58 -24.26 -14.56
C LYS A 102 -31.06 -22.98 -15.21
N GLN A 103 -30.82 -21.93 -14.41
CA GLN A 103 -30.33 -20.64 -14.91
C GLN A 103 -28.86 -20.69 -15.38
N GLN A 104 -28.03 -21.59 -14.83
CA GLN A 104 -26.67 -21.81 -15.34
C GLN A 104 -26.63 -22.62 -16.64
N MET A 105 -27.53 -23.58 -16.82
CA MET A 105 -27.61 -24.36 -18.06
C MET A 105 -28.04 -23.49 -19.24
N GLU A 106 -29.06 -22.64 -19.07
CA GLU A 106 -29.51 -21.71 -20.13
C GLU A 106 -28.43 -20.71 -20.55
N ASN A 107 -27.65 -20.19 -19.60
CA ASN A 107 -26.55 -19.26 -19.87
C ASN A 107 -25.36 -19.93 -20.57
N ASN A 108 -25.10 -21.22 -20.31
CA ASN A 108 -24.06 -21.98 -21.02
C ASN A 108 -24.49 -22.37 -22.44
N THR A 109 -25.77 -22.64 -22.69
CA THR A 109 -26.28 -22.94 -24.04
C THR A 109 -26.27 -21.70 -24.95
N LEU A 110 -26.49 -20.51 -24.40
CA LEU A 110 -26.34 -19.23 -25.12
C LEU A 110 -24.88 -18.90 -25.43
N GLY A 111 -23.94 -19.21 -24.52
CA GLY A 111 -22.50 -19.02 -24.74
C GLY A 111 -21.90 -19.93 -25.81
N GLN A 112 -22.38 -21.17 -25.94
CA GLN A 112 -21.88 -22.11 -26.96
C GLN A 112 -22.37 -21.82 -28.38
N ARG A 113 -23.56 -21.23 -28.56
CA ARG A 113 -24.04 -20.81 -29.90
C ARG A 113 -23.28 -19.60 -30.45
N GLN A 114 -22.61 -18.82 -29.61
CA GLN A 114 -21.88 -17.61 -30.03
C GLN A 114 -20.41 -17.88 -30.42
N LEU A 115 -19.91 -19.09 -30.18
CA LEU A 115 -18.53 -19.54 -30.48
C LEU A 115 -18.41 -20.33 -31.80
N GLY A 116 -19.52 -20.60 -32.51
CA GLY A 116 -19.54 -21.43 -33.72
C GLY A 116 -19.55 -20.70 -35.06
N LEU A 117 -19.34 -19.37 -35.11
CA LEU A 117 -19.50 -18.57 -36.34
C LEU A 117 -18.30 -17.67 -36.71
N TYR A 118 -17.09 -17.96 -36.23
CA TYR A 118 -15.89 -17.22 -36.63
C TYR A 118 -14.71 -18.15 -36.96
N GLN A 119 -14.86 -18.96 -38.00
CA GLN A 119 -13.73 -19.49 -38.77
C GLN A 119 -14.15 -19.68 -40.24
N ALA A 120 -13.89 -18.68 -41.08
CA ALA A 120 -13.64 -18.82 -42.53
C ALA A 120 -13.24 -17.46 -43.14
N GLY A 121 -12.07 -17.43 -43.80
CA GLY A 121 -11.82 -16.52 -44.94
C GLY A 121 -10.68 -15.50 -44.80
N ASP A 122 -9.46 -15.92 -45.09
CA ASP A 122 -8.41 -15.06 -45.67
C ASP A 122 -8.63 -14.95 -47.20
N ALA A 123 -8.46 -13.75 -47.80
CA ALA A 123 -7.82 -13.50 -49.11
C ALA A 123 -7.94 -12.04 -49.65
N HIS A 124 -6.78 -11.49 -50.03
CA HIS A 124 -6.46 -10.56 -51.14
C HIS A 124 -7.11 -9.16 -51.34
N CYS A 125 -6.25 -8.14 -51.17
CA CYS A 125 -5.74 -7.12 -52.13
C CYS A 125 -6.66 -6.27 -53.06
N SER A 126 -6.40 -4.96 -53.03
CA SER A 126 -6.37 -3.94 -54.12
C SER A 126 -7.54 -2.96 -54.36
N SER A 127 -7.13 -1.70 -54.52
CA SER A 127 -7.69 -0.56 -55.28
C SER A 127 -8.80 0.34 -54.68
N ALA A 128 -8.52 1.64 -54.70
CA ALA A 128 -9.45 2.77 -54.57
C ALA A 128 -10.17 3.03 -55.93
N PRO A 129 -11.22 3.89 -56.09
CA PRO A 129 -11.16 5.35 -55.82
C PRO A 129 -12.47 6.11 -55.42
N THR A 130 -12.28 7.39 -55.04
CA THR A 130 -13.14 8.61 -55.22
C THR A 130 -14.51 8.85 -54.52
N ARG A 131 -14.50 9.84 -53.58
CA ARG A 131 -15.38 11.03 -53.24
C ARG A 131 -16.76 11.28 -53.95
N PRO A 132 -17.64 12.26 -53.52
CA PRO A 132 -17.68 13.19 -52.34
C PRO A 132 -19.08 13.52 -51.70
N GLY A 133 -19.09 14.29 -50.59
CA GLY A 133 -20.22 15.16 -50.12
C GLY A 133 -20.98 14.62 -48.88
N GLN A 134 -21.46 15.36 -47.88
CA GLN A 134 -21.67 16.80 -47.64
C GLN A 134 -21.71 17.11 -46.12
N LYS A 135 -21.27 18.34 -45.79
CA LYS A 135 -21.72 19.34 -44.78
C LYS A 135 -22.32 18.96 -43.41
N GLN A 136 -21.64 19.48 -42.38
CA GLN A 136 -22.12 20.32 -41.26
C GLN A 136 -23.18 19.77 -40.28
N ASN A 137 -22.82 19.67 -38.99
CA ASN A 137 -23.28 20.67 -38.00
C ASN A 137 -22.60 20.51 -36.62
N LEU A 138 -22.08 21.64 -36.13
CA LEU A 138 -21.64 21.85 -34.75
C LEU A 138 -22.86 22.04 -33.86
N LYS A 139 -23.03 21.20 -32.83
CA LYS A 139 -23.72 21.57 -31.58
C LYS A 139 -22.94 21.05 -30.38
N ARG A 140 -22.48 21.99 -29.56
CA ARG A 140 -21.88 21.78 -28.24
C ARG A 140 -22.89 21.06 -27.34
N LYS A 141 -22.48 19.94 -26.73
CA LYS A 141 -23.15 19.31 -25.58
C LYS A 141 -22.10 18.98 -24.51
N ALA A 142 -22.44 19.31 -23.27
CA ALA A 142 -21.66 19.06 -22.06
C ALA A 142 -21.38 17.56 -21.86
N PRO A 143 -20.27 17.16 -21.19
CA PRO A 143 -19.99 15.75 -20.97
C PRO A 143 -20.91 15.18 -19.88
N GLY A 144 -21.82 14.30 -20.29
CA GLY A 144 -22.64 13.48 -19.41
C GLY A 144 -21.83 12.32 -18.81
N LEU A 145 -22.29 11.86 -17.63
CA LEU A 145 -21.86 10.61 -17.01
C LEU A 145 -22.09 9.43 -17.97
N PRO A 146 -21.17 8.46 -18.09
CA PRO A 146 -21.45 7.25 -18.86
C PRO A 146 -22.30 6.27 -18.04
N GLU A 147 -23.40 5.84 -18.65
CA GLU A 147 -24.25 4.72 -18.24
C GLU A 147 -23.44 3.41 -18.16
N SER A 148 -23.80 2.61 -17.15
CA SER A 148 -23.20 1.32 -16.81
C SER A 148 -23.69 0.21 -17.74
N ASN A 149 -22.80 -0.30 -18.58
CA ASN A 149 -22.97 -1.60 -19.22
C ASN A 149 -22.25 -2.66 -18.38
N GLU A 150 -23.00 -3.30 -17.49
CA GLU A 150 -22.55 -4.46 -16.72
C GLU A 150 -22.50 -5.72 -17.61
N ASN A 151 -21.65 -6.67 -17.21
CA ASN A 151 -21.35 -7.96 -17.84
C ASN A 151 -20.38 -7.96 -19.05
N LYS A 152 -19.12 -7.59 -18.77
CA LYS A 152 -17.96 -8.24 -19.38
C LYS A 152 -16.95 -8.62 -18.30
N ARG A 153 -16.67 -9.91 -18.16
CA ARG A 153 -15.56 -10.42 -17.33
C ARG A 153 -14.26 -9.83 -17.88
N PRO A 154 -13.40 -9.20 -17.07
CA PRO A 154 -12.09 -8.75 -17.55
C PRO A 154 -11.23 -9.98 -17.83
N CYS A 155 -10.86 -10.16 -19.11
CA CYS A 155 -9.83 -11.09 -19.51
C CYS A 155 -8.49 -10.52 -19.06
N TYR A 156 -7.82 -11.20 -18.12
CA TYR A 156 -6.45 -10.89 -17.73
C TYR A 156 -5.50 -11.45 -18.80
N THR A 157 -5.50 -10.87 -20.00
CA THR A 157 -4.41 -11.08 -20.93
C THR A 157 -3.17 -10.44 -20.35
N GLN A 158 -2.10 -11.23 -20.25
CA GLN A 158 -0.74 -10.76 -20.05
C GLN A 158 -0.57 -9.41 -20.75
N THR A 159 -0.16 -8.39 -20.01
CA THR A 159 0.60 -7.32 -20.66
C THR A 159 1.84 -8.03 -21.17
N GLN A 160 1.87 -8.36 -22.46
CA GLN A 160 3.08 -8.83 -23.09
C GLN A 160 4.13 -7.77 -22.76
N ILE A 161 5.10 -8.16 -21.94
CA ILE A 161 6.30 -7.39 -21.75
C ILE A 161 6.93 -7.39 -23.13
N SER A 162 6.75 -6.28 -23.84
CA SER A 162 7.42 -6.06 -25.11
C SER A 162 8.90 -6.34 -24.87
N GLN A 163 9.41 -7.36 -25.58
CA GLN A 163 10.83 -7.61 -25.76
C GLN A 163 11.54 -6.27 -25.98
N PRO A 164 12.77 -6.08 -25.48
CA PRO A 164 13.45 -4.81 -25.64
C PRO A 164 13.52 -4.47 -27.12
N ILE A 165 12.87 -3.35 -27.49
CA ILE A 165 12.99 -2.75 -28.82
C ILE A 165 14.48 -2.58 -29.05
N SER A 166 14.99 -3.24 -30.09
CA SER A 166 16.37 -3.14 -30.55
C SER A 166 16.68 -1.71 -30.97
N GLY A 167 16.99 -0.85 -30.00
CA GLY A 167 17.35 0.55 -30.16
C GLY A 167 18.64 0.82 -29.43
N ARG A 168 19.69 1.16 -30.19
CA ARG A 168 21.04 1.60 -29.78
C ARG A 168 21.46 1.23 -28.36
N GLN A 169 22.25 0.16 -28.28
CA GLN A 169 23.03 -0.20 -27.10
C GLN A 169 23.78 1.04 -26.58
N THR A 170 23.39 1.54 -25.40
CA THR A 170 24.22 2.46 -24.65
C THR A 170 25.52 1.74 -24.31
N GLN A 171 26.65 2.43 -24.45
CA GLN A 171 27.99 1.95 -24.08
C GLN A 171 28.12 1.89 -22.55
N GLY A 172 27.27 1.12 -21.87
CA GLY A 172 27.49 0.73 -20.49
C GLY A 172 28.63 -0.28 -20.42
N THR A 173 29.42 -0.23 -19.34
CA THR A 173 30.44 -1.27 -19.06
C THR A 173 29.81 -2.65 -19.09
N ASN A 174 30.60 -3.70 -19.39
CA ASN A 174 30.11 -5.09 -19.38
C ASN A 174 29.38 -5.42 -18.05
N GLN A 175 29.96 -4.98 -16.94
CA GLN A 175 29.39 -5.06 -15.60
C GLN A 175 27.98 -4.46 -15.50
N ASN A 176 27.75 -3.26 -16.04
CA ASN A 176 26.43 -2.62 -15.99
C ASN A 176 25.34 -3.46 -16.67
N ARG A 177 25.69 -4.14 -17.76
CA ARG A 177 24.77 -5.02 -18.49
C ARG A 177 24.48 -6.29 -17.69
N VAL A 178 25.52 -6.94 -17.17
CA VAL A 178 25.40 -8.18 -16.38
C VAL A 178 24.50 -7.98 -15.17
N VAL A 179 24.82 -7.01 -14.31
CA VAL A 179 24.04 -6.78 -13.08
C VAL A 179 22.61 -6.33 -13.39
N SER A 180 22.42 -5.49 -14.42
CA SER A 180 21.05 -5.10 -14.84
C SER A 180 20.24 -6.31 -15.30
N GLN A 181 20.85 -7.25 -16.00
CA GLN A 181 20.20 -8.48 -16.42
C GLN A 181 19.87 -9.38 -15.22
N GLU A 182 20.78 -9.51 -14.25
CA GLU A 182 20.53 -10.26 -13.02
C GLU A 182 19.37 -9.67 -12.20
N MET A 183 19.23 -8.34 -12.17
CA MET A 183 18.09 -7.69 -11.53
C MET A 183 16.75 -8.03 -12.21
N PHE A 184 16.72 -8.15 -13.54
CA PHE A 184 15.55 -8.62 -14.27
C PHE A 184 15.26 -10.10 -14.01
N MET A 185 16.30 -10.94 -13.98
CA MET A 185 16.15 -12.35 -13.62
C MET A 185 15.61 -12.51 -12.19
N PHE A 186 16.10 -11.70 -11.25
CA PHE A 186 15.62 -11.66 -9.87
C PHE A 186 14.13 -11.30 -9.81
N LEU A 187 13.69 -10.28 -10.56
CA LEU A 187 12.26 -9.96 -10.70
C LEU A 187 11.47 -11.17 -11.20
N ASN A 188 11.88 -11.76 -12.32
CA ASN A 188 11.16 -12.88 -12.94
C ASN A 188 11.09 -14.09 -12.02
N TYR A 189 12.12 -14.34 -11.20
CA TYR A 189 12.13 -15.44 -10.26
C TYR A 189 11.20 -15.17 -9.07
N TYR A 190 11.32 -14.00 -8.42
CA TYR A 190 10.64 -13.71 -7.16
C TYR A 190 9.25 -13.11 -7.30
N GLU A 191 8.86 -12.59 -8.47
CA GLU A 191 7.55 -11.95 -8.64
C GLU A 191 6.37 -12.90 -8.37
N GLN A 192 5.28 -12.32 -7.90
CA GLN A 192 4.03 -13.03 -7.70
C GLN A 192 3.54 -13.66 -9.02
N LYS A 193 3.30 -14.97 -9.01
CA LYS A 193 2.81 -15.73 -10.15
C LYS A 193 1.29 -15.56 -10.33
N SER A 194 0.83 -15.72 -11.57
CA SER A 194 -0.58 -15.62 -11.95
C SER A 194 -1.47 -16.61 -11.18
N GLU A 195 -0.98 -17.81 -10.90
CA GLU A 195 -1.72 -18.81 -10.12
C GLU A 195 -1.99 -18.37 -8.68
N LEU A 196 -0.99 -17.81 -8.01
CA LEU A 196 -1.14 -17.28 -6.65
C LEU A 196 -2.11 -16.09 -6.65
N LEU A 197 -1.97 -15.19 -7.63
CA LEU A 197 -2.90 -14.07 -7.78
C LEU A 197 -4.34 -14.53 -8.04
N ARG A 198 -4.54 -15.60 -8.84
CA ARG A 198 -5.86 -16.20 -9.06
C ARG A 198 -6.48 -16.69 -7.75
N LYS A 199 -5.71 -17.41 -6.92
CA LYS A 199 -6.17 -17.86 -5.59
C LYS A 199 -6.56 -16.68 -4.69
N LYS A 200 -5.80 -15.58 -4.72
CA LYS A 200 -6.14 -14.34 -3.99
C LYS A 200 -7.49 -13.78 -4.44
N PHE A 201 -7.77 -13.76 -5.75
CA PHE A 201 -9.05 -13.30 -6.28
C PHE A 201 -10.23 -14.24 -5.93
N GLU A 202 -9.99 -15.55 -5.88
CA GLU A 202 -10.99 -16.53 -5.43
C GLU A 202 -11.34 -16.30 -3.95
N LEU A 203 -10.33 -16.10 -3.11
CA LEU A 203 -10.52 -15.74 -1.70
C LEU A 203 -11.29 -14.42 -1.54
N GLN A 204 -10.93 -13.39 -2.31
CA GLN A 204 -11.62 -12.09 -2.30
C GLN A 204 -13.12 -12.27 -2.57
N GLN A 205 -13.48 -13.01 -3.63
CA GLN A 205 -14.87 -13.27 -4.02
C GLN A 205 -15.62 -14.08 -2.95
N ALA A 206 -14.98 -15.12 -2.39
CA ALA A 206 -15.58 -15.94 -1.34
C ALA A 206 -15.88 -15.11 -0.08
N LEU A 207 -14.93 -14.27 0.35
CA LEU A 207 -15.13 -13.37 1.48
C LEU A 207 -16.23 -12.34 1.20
N GLU A 208 -16.25 -11.73 0.02
CA GLU A 208 -17.29 -10.77 -0.35
C GLU A 208 -18.68 -11.37 -0.28
N ASN A 209 -18.87 -12.56 -0.87
CA ASN A 209 -20.15 -13.26 -0.85
C ASN A 209 -20.60 -13.59 0.57
N ALA A 210 -19.69 -14.13 1.40
CA ALA A 210 -19.99 -14.47 2.79
C ALA A 210 -20.38 -13.23 3.63
N ILE A 211 -19.65 -12.12 3.46
CA ILE A 211 -19.91 -10.87 4.17
C ILE A 211 -21.24 -10.25 3.74
N LYS A 212 -21.49 -10.17 2.43
CA LYS A 212 -22.75 -9.64 1.86
C LYS A 212 -23.96 -10.43 2.35
N PHE A 213 -23.86 -11.75 2.31
CA PHE A 213 -24.96 -12.63 2.70
C PHE A 213 -25.25 -12.57 4.21
N ALA A 214 -24.21 -12.58 5.05
CA ALA A 214 -24.37 -12.76 6.50
C ALA A 214 -24.61 -11.46 7.29
N MET A 215 -24.05 -10.33 6.86
CA MET A 215 -23.98 -9.14 7.72
C MET A 215 -24.04 -7.77 7.02
N PHE A 216 -23.40 -7.59 5.86
CA PHE A 216 -23.24 -6.28 5.22
C PHE A 216 -23.53 -6.35 3.71
N PRO A 217 -24.81 -6.27 3.28
CA PRO A 217 -25.21 -6.46 1.88
C PRO A 217 -24.56 -5.50 0.87
N LEU A 218 -24.15 -4.31 1.33
CA LEU A 218 -23.50 -3.28 0.51
C LEU A 218 -21.97 -3.35 0.57
N ALA A 219 -21.40 -4.32 1.29
CA ALA A 219 -19.96 -4.41 1.43
C ALA A 219 -19.29 -4.78 0.11
N THR A 220 -18.11 -4.25 -0.14
CA THR A 220 -17.22 -4.70 -1.23
C THR A 220 -15.87 -5.09 -0.64
N VAL A 221 -15.21 -6.09 -1.24
CA VAL A 221 -13.93 -6.59 -0.74
C VAL A 221 -12.87 -6.36 -1.81
N HIS A 222 -11.80 -5.67 -1.42
CA HIS A 222 -10.72 -5.28 -2.33
C HIS A 222 -9.43 -5.93 -1.86
N LEU A 223 -8.75 -6.67 -2.74
CA LEU A 223 -7.33 -6.93 -2.56
C LEU A 223 -6.59 -5.59 -2.59
N VAL A 224 -5.62 -5.43 -1.69
CA VAL A 224 -4.79 -4.24 -1.60
C VAL A 224 -3.31 -4.64 -1.48
N GLY A 225 -2.43 -3.64 -1.39
CA GLY A 225 -1.03 -3.85 -1.11
C GLY A 225 -0.32 -4.64 -2.19
N SER A 226 0.61 -5.50 -1.76
CA SER A 226 1.55 -6.21 -2.63
C SER A 226 0.86 -7.13 -3.65
N SER A 227 -0.34 -7.61 -3.34
CA SER A 227 -1.12 -8.48 -4.22
C SER A 227 -1.42 -7.87 -5.58
N ILE A 228 -1.68 -6.56 -5.63
CA ILE A 228 -2.13 -5.88 -6.86
C ILE A 228 -1.38 -4.58 -7.18
N ASN A 229 -0.54 -4.05 -6.29
CA ASN A 229 0.22 -2.81 -6.55
C ASN A 229 1.41 -2.97 -7.51
N GLY A 230 1.69 -4.19 -7.99
CA GLY A 230 2.78 -4.49 -8.93
C GLY A 230 4.14 -4.85 -8.28
N PHE A 231 4.23 -4.81 -6.95
CA PHE A 231 5.45 -5.09 -6.16
C PHE A 231 5.35 -6.37 -5.29
N GLY A 232 4.42 -7.26 -5.63
CA GLY A 232 4.20 -8.55 -4.99
C GLY A 232 5.24 -9.60 -5.37
N ARG A 233 5.55 -10.47 -4.41
CA ARG A 233 6.38 -11.65 -4.56
C ARG A 233 5.56 -12.93 -4.44
N PHE A 234 6.14 -14.08 -4.76
CA PHE A 234 5.49 -15.39 -4.59
C PHE A 234 5.16 -15.72 -3.12
N ASP A 235 5.82 -15.08 -2.16
CA ASP A 235 5.66 -15.27 -0.71
C ASP A 235 4.88 -14.13 -0.06
N SER A 236 4.18 -13.30 -0.85
CA SER A 236 3.46 -12.13 -0.32
C SER A 236 2.06 -12.48 0.18
N ASP A 237 1.76 -12.00 1.39
CA ASP A 237 0.45 -12.06 2.04
C ASP A 237 -0.68 -11.48 1.16
N ALA A 238 -1.92 -11.87 1.46
CA ALA A 238 -3.12 -11.26 0.92
C ALA A 238 -3.60 -10.12 1.85
N ASP A 239 -3.21 -8.89 1.55
CA ASP A 239 -3.82 -7.71 2.18
C ASP A 239 -5.21 -7.45 1.60
N ILE A 240 -6.22 -7.32 2.45
CA ILE A 240 -7.64 -7.19 2.05
C ILE A 240 -8.27 -6.01 2.79
N CYS A 241 -9.00 -5.17 2.06
CA CYS A 241 -9.83 -4.09 2.60
C CYS A 241 -11.31 -4.40 2.35
N VAL A 242 -12.08 -4.58 3.43
CA VAL A 242 -13.53 -4.64 3.36
C VAL A 242 -14.08 -3.22 3.47
N VAL A 243 -14.81 -2.78 2.46
CA VAL A 243 -15.51 -1.49 2.44
C VAL A 243 -16.98 -1.76 2.70
N LEU A 244 -17.46 -1.46 3.91
CA LEU A 244 -18.83 -1.80 4.35
C LEU A 244 -19.94 -1.21 3.49
N ASP A 245 -19.69 -0.01 2.96
CA ASP A 245 -20.62 0.73 2.11
C ASP A 245 -19.81 1.69 1.24
N ALA A 246 -19.71 1.39 -0.05
CA ALA A 246 -18.93 2.20 -1.00
C ALA A 246 -19.55 3.58 -1.27
N THR A 247 -20.81 3.81 -0.88
CA THR A 247 -21.48 5.11 -1.02
C THR A 247 -21.12 6.07 0.12
N LYS A 248 -20.72 5.53 1.28
CA LYS A 248 -20.33 6.34 2.44
C LYS A 248 -18.86 6.72 2.35
N ARG A 249 -18.60 8.02 2.32
CA ARG A 249 -17.23 8.56 2.27
C ARG A 249 -16.44 8.29 3.55
N ASN A 250 -17.10 8.27 4.70
CA ASN A 250 -16.46 8.05 6.00
C ASN A 250 -17.36 7.16 6.87
N ILE A 251 -16.74 6.16 7.49
CA ILE A 251 -17.32 5.46 8.64
C ILE A 251 -16.49 5.78 9.89
N SER A 252 -17.12 5.79 11.05
CA SER A 252 -16.43 6.03 12.30
C SER A 252 -15.50 4.87 12.64
N ARG A 253 -14.40 5.14 13.37
CA ARG A 253 -13.52 4.09 13.89
C ARG A 253 -14.27 3.06 14.76
N LYS A 254 -15.33 3.50 15.44
CA LYS A 254 -16.19 2.64 16.26
C LYS A 254 -16.96 1.64 15.39
N GLU A 255 -17.50 2.10 14.25
CA GLU A 255 -18.16 1.23 13.28
C GLU A 255 -17.18 0.26 12.63
N SER A 256 -16.00 0.73 12.18
CA SER A 256 -14.95 -0.16 11.65
C SER A 256 -14.57 -1.24 12.66
N LYS A 257 -14.37 -0.86 13.94
CA LYS A 257 -14.05 -1.80 15.02
C LYS A 257 -15.17 -2.81 15.22
N LYS A 258 -16.43 -2.36 15.33
CA LYS A 258 -17.58 -3.26 15.50
C LYS A 258 -17.69 -4.25 14.35
N ALA A 259 -17.58 -3.77 13.11
CA ALA A 259 -17.65 -4.63 11.93
C ALA A 259 -16.50 -5.65 11.87
N LEU A 260 -15.29 -5.29 12.30
CA LEU A 260 -14.16 -6.23 12.39
C LEU A 260 -14.45 -7.39 13.36
N TYR A 261 -15.06 -7.13 14.52
CA TYR A 261 -15.45 -8.18 15.47
C TYR A 261 -16.60 -9.04 14.94
N GLU A 262 -17.56 -8.48 14.21
CA GLU A 262 -18.60 -9.28 13.57
C GLU A 262 -18.02 -10.17 12.47
N LEU A 263 -17.08 -9.64 11.67
CA LEU A 263 -16.33 -10.41 10.68
C LEU A 263 -15.54 -11.55 11.33
N GLU A 264 -14.85 -11.28 12.44
CA GLU A 264 -14.12 -12.29 13.21
C GLU A 264 -15.04 -13.44 13.65
N LYS A 265 -16.24 -13.14 14.18
CA LYS A 265 -17.22 -14.17 14.56
C LYS A 265 -17.70 -15.01 13.37
N LEU A 266 -17.87 -14.38 12.20
CA LEU A 266 -18.24 -15.08 10.97
C LEU A 266 -17.10 -16.01 10.52
N LEU A 267 -15.87 -15.49 10.41
CA LEU A 267 -14.72 -16.25 9.93
C LEU A 267 -14.31 -17.37 10.88
N ARG A 268 -14.55 -17.23 12.19
CA ARG A 268 -14.29 -18.29 13.18
C ARG A 268 -15.10 -19.58 12.91
N ARG A 269 -16.19 -19.48 12.14
CA ARG A 269 -17.04 -20.63 11.73
C ARG A 269 -16.74 -21.12 10.32
N ALA A 270 -15.84 -20.46 9.59
CA ALA A 270 -15.54 -20.79 8.21
C ALA A 270 -14.46 -21.89 8.13
N PRO A 271 -14.70 -22.99 7.37
CA PRO A 271 -13.80 -24.14 7.34
C PRO A 271 -12.44 -23.86 6.67
N PHE A 272 -12.35 -22.81 5.85
CA PHE A 272 -11.12 -22.40 5.19
C PHE A 272 -10.23 -21.47 6.05
N VAL A 273 -10.66 -21.09 7.26
CA VAL A 273 -9.92 -20.13 8.10
C VAL A 273 -9.12 -20.86 9.18
N LYS A 274 -7.81 -20.61 9.24
CA LYS A 274 -6.91 -21.07 10.30
C LYS A 274 -6.24 -19.89 11.01
N LYS A 275 -5.79 -20.09 12.25
CA LYS A 275 -5.00 -19.10 13.04
C LYS A 275 -5.60 -17.69 13.05
N LEU A 276 -6.91 -17.58 13.27
CA LEU A 276 -7.64 -16.31 13.28
C LEU A 276 -7.32 -15.48 14.52
N GLU A 277 -6.83 -14.25 14.35
CA GLU A 277 -6.52 -13.32 15.44
C GLU A 277 -6.77 -11.85 15.06
N ILE A 278 -7.09 -11.01 16.04
CA ILE A 278 -7.17 -9.55 15.85
C ILE A 278 -5.89 -8.90 16.38
N ILE A 279 -5.22 -8.12 15.53
CA ILE A 279 -4.07 -7.31 15.91
C ILE A 279 -4.52 -5.90 16.28
N HIS A 280 -4.25 -5.52 17.54
CA HIS A 280 -4.60 -4.22 18.08
C HIS A 280 -3.52 -3.15 17.78
N ALA A 281 -3.52 -2.65 16.55
CA ALA A 281 -2.70 -1.51 16.12
C ALA A 281 -3.56 -0.27 15.81
N LYS A 282 -2.94 0.84 15.34
CA LYS A 282 -3.66 2.08 14.93
C LYS A 282 -4.77 1.79 13.91
N VAL A 283 -4.49 0.91 12.94
CA VAL A 283 -5.48 0.26 12.08
C VAL A 283 -5.57 -1.17 12.58
N GLN A 284 -6.74 -1.58 13.06
CA GLN A 284 -6.95 -2.95 13.51
C GLN A 284 -7.02 -3.87 12.29
N ILE A 285 -6.33 -5.01 12.39
CA ILE A 285 -6.22 -5.99 11.32
C ILE A 285 -6.68 -7.33 11.88
N LEU A 286 -7.53 -8.03 11.14
CA LEU A 286 -7.90 -9.41 11.38
C LEU A 286 -6.99 -10.29 10.53
N LYS A 287 -6.11 -11.06 11.19
CA LYS A 287 -5.17 -11.97 10.55
C LYS A 287 -5.73 -13.38 10.55
N PHE A 288 -5.53 -14.11 9.45
CA PHE A 288 -5.77 -15.55 9.37
C PHE A 288 -4.94 -16.19 8.26
N VAL A 289 -4.90 -17.51 8.24
CA VAL A 289 -4.32 -18.30 7.15
C VAL A 289 -5.47 -18.94 6.37
N ASP A 290 -5.52 -18.71 5.06
CA ASP A 290 -6.40 -19.48 4.18
C ASP A 290 -5.90 -20.93 4.11
N HIS A 291 -6.69 -21.85 4.63
CA HIS A 291 -6.34 -23.27 4.68
C HIS A 291 -6.15 -23.86 3.28
N LEU A 292 -6.91 -23.39 2.28
CA LEU A 292 -6.88 -23.95 0.94
C LEU A 292 -5.59 -23.62 0.20
N SER A 293 -5.12 -22.37 0.31
CA SER A 293 -3.88 -21.94 -0.35
C SER A 293 -2.64 -21.94 0.56
N GLY A 294 -2.82 -22.00 1.88
CA GLY A 294 -1.75 -21.84 2.87
C GLY A 294 -1.26 -20.39 3.04
N MET A 295 -2.04 -19.40 2.59
CA MET A 295 -1.61 -18.00 2.50
C MET A 295 -2.04 -17.19 3.72
N ASP A 296 -1.13 -16.37 4.24
CA ASP A 296 -1.44 -15.38 5.27
C ASP A 296 -2.30 -14.24 4.69
N CYS A 297 -3.33 -13.86 5.44
CA CYS A 297 -4.34 -12.90 5.03
C CYS A 297 -4.53 -11.82 6.10
N ASP A 298 -4.42 -10.55 5.69
CA ASP A 298 -4.52 -9.39 6.55
C ASP A 298 -5.76 -8.56 6.16
N VAL A 299 -6.84 -8.65 6.94
CA VAL A 299 -8.10 -7.96 6.64
C VAL A 299 -8.25 -6.70 7.49
N ASN A 300 -8.50 -5.56 6.86
CA ASN A 300 -8.89 -4.32 7.53
C ASN A 300 -10.28 -3.85 7.06
N ILE A 301 -10.93 -3.00 7.86
CA ILE A 301 -12.25 -2.43 7.54
C ILE A 301 -12.13 -0.94 7.20
N ASN A 302 -12.58 -0.57 6.00
CA ASN A 302 -12.64 0.79 5.46
C ASN A 302 -11.31 1.58 5.52
N ASN A 303 -10.17 0.92 5.31
CA ASN A 303 -8.91 1.63 5.08
C ASN A 303 -8.83 2.12 3.62
N LEU A 304 -9.62 3.15 3.29
CA LEU A 304 -9.77 3.64 1.91
C LEU A 304 -8.47 4.19 1.31
N ILE A 305 -7.61 4.77 2.16
CA ILE A 305 -6.27 5.26 1.76
C ILE A 305 -5.41 4.09 1.27
N GLY A 306 -5.51 2.92 1.91
CA GLY A 306 -4.82 1.70 1.46
C GLY A 306 -5.20 1.28 0.05
N VAL A 307 -6.48 1.38 -0.31
CA VAL A 307 -6.95 1.10 -1.67
C VAL A 307 -6.39 2.11 -2.67
N ARG A 308 -6.44 3.41 -2.35
CA ARG A 308 -5.91 4.47 -3.22
C ARG A 308 -4.41 4.35 -3.45
N ASN A 309 -3.64 4.12 -2.39
CA ASN A 309 -2.18 3.91 -2.47
C ASN A 309 -1.82 2.70 -3.32
N THR A 310 -2.57 1.62 -3.17
CA THR A 310 -2.37 0.40 -3.95
C THR A 310 -2.41 0.69 -5.45
N PHE A 311 -3.42 1.46 -5.88
CA PHE A 311 -3.59 1.78 -7.29
C PHE A 311 -2.70 2.93 -7.79
N LEU A 312 -2.29 3.86 -6.91
CA LEU A 312 -1.21 4.81 -7.22
C LEU A 312 0.10 4.07 -7.49
N LEU A 313 0.47 3.13 -6.62
CA LEU A 313 1.66 2.31 -6.78
C LEU A 313 1.56 1.39 -8.00
N PHE A 314 0.39 0.83 -8.29
CA PHE A 314 0.14 0.08 -9.53
C PHE A 314 0.42 0.93 -10.78
N ALA A 315 -0.02 2.19 -10.80
CA ALA A 315 0.24 3.09 -11.91
C ALA A 315 1.76 3.35 -12.07
N TYR A 316 2.48 3.62 -10.98
CA TYR A 316 3.94 3.76 -11.01
C TYR A 316 4.67 2.48 -11.44
N ALA A 317 4.25 1.32 -10.98
CA ALA A 317 4.84 0.03 -11.34
C ALA A 317 4.72 -0.27 -12.85
N ARG A 318 3.68 0.26 -13.51
CA ARG A 318 3.48 0.16 -14.97
C ARG A 318 4.14 1.28 -15.76
N TYR A 319 4.47 2.39 -15.12
CA TYR A 319 4.89 3.61 -15.81
C TYR A 319 6.24 3.46 -16.52
N ASP A 320 7.21 2.80 -15.88
CA ASP A 320 8.53 2.52 -16.45
C ASP A 320 8.98 1.09 -16.05
N PRO A 321 9.51 0.29 -17.01
CA PRO A 321 9.87 -1.11 -16.75
C PRO A 321 10.97 -1.28 -15.70
N ARG A 322 11.74 -0.23 -15.40
CA ARG A 322 12.84 -0.27 -14.42
C ARG A 322 12.36 -0.16 -12.97
N VAL A 323 11.12 0.27 -12.74
CA VAL A 323 10.58 0.52 -11.39
C VAL A 323 10.44 -0.76 -10.57
N ARG A 324 9.79 -1.78 -11.13
CA ARG A 324 9.53 -3.06 -10.46
C ARG A 324 10.81 -3.80 -10.04
N PRO A 325 11.79 -4.06 -10.95
CA PRO A 325 13.01 -4.78 -10.57
C PRO A 325 13.82 -3.98 -9.54
N LEU A 326 13.95 -2.67 -9.71
CA LEU A 326 14.65 -1.81 -8.73
C LEU A 326 14.02 -1.91 -7.35
N ALA A 327 12.69 -1.78 -7.25
CA ALA A 327 11.97 -1.85 -5.98
C ALA A 327 12.08 -3.23 -5.31
N LEU A 328 12.03 -4.33 -6.08
CA LEU A 328 12.19 -5.68 -5.51
C LEU A 328 13.62 -5.94 -5.00
N CYS A 329 14.65 -5.50 -5.73
CA CYS A 329 16.03 -5.61 -5.27
C CYS A 329 16.25 -4.81 -3.98
N VAL A 330 15.74 -3.58 -3.91
CA VAL A 330 15.80 -2.75 -2.68
C VAL A 330 15.05 -3.40 -1.52
N LYS A 331 13.86 -3.97 -1.76
CA LYS A 331 13.11 -4.70 -0.72
C LYS A 331 13.86 -5.91 -0.20
N ALA A 332 14.48 -6.69 -1.09
CA ALA A 332 15.25 -7.87 -0.73
C ALA A 332 16.51 -7.52 0.06
N TRP A 333 17.28 -6.53 -0.41
CA TRP A 333 18.40 -5.95 0.31
C TRP A 333 17.99 -5.49 1.73
N ALA A 334 16.91 -4.72 1.83
CA ALA A 334 16.45 -4.18 3.11
C ALA A 334 15.96 -5.29 4.07
N LYS A 335 15.35 -6.36 3.53
CA LYS A 335 14.97 -7.53 4.32
C LYS A 335 16.20 -8.27 4.85
N ASN A 336 17.21 -8.50 4.02
CA ASN A 336 18.40 -9.26 4.39
C ASN A 336 19.36 -8.49 5.32
N ASN A 337 19.19 -7.17 5.45
CA ASN A 337 19.92 -6.33 6.42
C ASN A 337 19.06 -5.95 7.64
N ASP A 338 17.91 -6.62 7.84
CA ASP A 338 17.00 -6.42 8.97
C ASP A 338 16.57 -4.96 9.18
N ILE A 339 16.19 -4.30 8.08
CA ILE A 339 15.69 -2.91 8.05
C ILE A 339 14.34 -2.77 7.31
N ASN A 340 13.67 -3.89 7.03
CA ASN A 340 12.34 -3.97 6.40
C ASN A 340 11.31 -4.68 7.31
N ASP A 341 11.16 -4.21 8.54
CA ASP A 341 10.13 -4.64 9.48
C ASP A 341 9.65 -3.49 10.38
N ALA A 342 8.44 -2.99 10.09
CA ALA A 342 7.82 -1.91 10.85
C ALA A 342 7.47 -2.29 12.30
N LYS A 343 7.22 -3.59 12.59
CA LYS A 343 6.96 -4.05 13.96
C LYS A 343 8.20 -3.92 14.84
N HIS A 344 9.39 -4.07 14.25
CA HIS A 344 10.68 -3.90 14.91
C HIS A 344 11.30 -2.50 14.71
N ALA A 345 10.45 -1.50 14.50
CA ALA A 345 10.80 -0.08 14.38
C ALA A 345 11.76 0.26 13.23
N THR A 346 11.67 -0.49 12.12
CA THR A 346 12.40 -0.20 10.87
C THR A 346 11.45 0.20 9.74
N LEU A 347 11.93 0.31 8.49
CA LEU A 347 11.11 0.74 7.37
C LEU A 347 10.06 -0.33 7.03
N SER A 348 8.89 0.11 6.57
CA SER A 348 7.93 -0.78 5.95
C SER A 348 8.27 -0.97 4.47
N SER A 349 7.78 -2.07 3.88
CA SER A 349 7.89 -2.25 2.43
C SER A 349 7.21 -1.12 1.63
N TYR A 350 6.14 -0.52 2.17
CA TYR A 350 5.51 0.65 1.56
C TYR A 350 6.44 1.87 1.58
N ALA A 351 7.10 2.15 2.71
CA ALA A 351 8.06 3.24 2.83
C ALA A 351 9.22 3.10 1.82
N LEU A 352 9.78 1.88 1.69
CA LEU A 352 10.86 1.59 0.74
C LEU A 352 10.44 1.84 -0.71
N VAL A 353 9.23 1.43 -1.10
CA VAL A 353 8.70 1.67 -2.46
C VAL A 353 8.52 3.17 -2.71
N LEU A 354 8.02 3.94 -1.75
CA LEU A 354 7.93 5.40 -1.88
C LEU A 354 9.32 6.05 -2.02
N MET A 355 10.32 5.58 -1.28
CA MET A 355 11.71 6.05 -1.42
C MET A 355 12.27 5.78 -2.82
N VAL A 356 11.99 4.61 -3.39
CA VAL A 356 12.39 4.27 -4.77
C VAL A 356 11.71 5.19 -5.77
N ILE A 357 10.39 5.37 -5.67
CA ILE A 357 9.64 6.27 -6.58
C ILE A 357 10.16 7.70 -6.47
N HIS A 358 10.37 8.19 -5.25
CA HIS A 358 10.94 9.51 -5.01
C HIS A 358 12.31 9.70 -5.67
N TYR A 359 13.21 8.72 -5.51
CA TYR A 359 14.52 8.76 -6.16
C TYR A 359 14.40 8.82 -7.69
N LEU A 360 13.48 8.05 -8.26
CA LEU A 360 13.21 8.07 -9.70
C LEU A 360 12.53 9.38 -10.17
N GLN A 361 11.88 10.12 -9.28
CA GLN A 361 11.25 11.42 -9.58
C GLN A 361 12.24 12.59 -9.54
N CYS A 362 13.10 12.67 -8.54
CA CYS A 362 13.97 13.85 -8.35
C CYS A 362 15.41 13.53 -7.91
N GLY A 363 15.75 12.26 -7.75
CA GLY A 363 17.12 11.81 -7.46
C GLY A 363 17.94 11.47 -8.72
N THR A 364 17.29 11.49 -9.89
CA THR A 364 17.89 11.25 -11.20
C THR A 364 17.70 12.46 -12.10
N GLN A 365 18.64 12.70 -13.01
CA GLN A 365 18.54 13.74 -14.03
C GLN A 365 18.96 13.15 -15.38
N PRO A 366 18.07 13.10 -16.39
CA PRO A 366 16.63 13.40 -16.34
C PRO A 366 15.86 12.52 -15.35
N ALA A 367 14.70 12.98 -14.90
CA ALA A 367 13.80 12.16 -14.07
C ALA A 367 13.30 10.92 -14.85
N VAL A 368 13.21 9.78 -14.17
CA VAL A 368 12.61 8.55 -14.71
C VAL A 368 11.09 8.58 -14.57
N LEU A 369 10.57 9.09 -13.45
CA LEU A 369 9.14 9.15 -13.15
C LEU A 369 8.66 10.60 -12.97
N PRO A 370 7.46 10.96 -13.43
CA PRO A 370 6.82 12.21 -13.03
C PRO A 370 6.13 12.06 -11.65
N SER A 371 5.58 13.16 -11.12
CA SER A 371 4.50 13.04 -10.13
C SER A 371 3.18 12.79 -10.86
N LEU A 372 2.63 11.58 -10.72
CA LEU A 372 1.34 11.21 -11.33
C LEU A 372 0.16 11.99 -10.76
N GLN A 373 0.21 12.35 -9.48
CA GLN A 373 -0.84 13.16 -8.85
C GLN A 373 -0.82 14.61 -9.34
N ASN A 374 0.35 15.15 -9.69
CA ASN A 374 0.45 16.48 -10.29
C ASN A 374 0.11 16.47 -11.78
N LEU A 375 0.51 15.41 -12.49
CA LEU A 375 0.30 15.28 -13.93
C LEU A 375 -1.16 14.93 -14.29
N HIS A 376 -1.81 14.11 -13.46
CA HIS A 376 -3.16 13.59 -13.66
C HIS A 376 -4.01 13.69 -12.37
N PRO A 377 -4.23 14.90 -11.82
CA PRO A 377 -4.98 15.09 -10.58
C PRO A 377 -6.40 14.51 -10.65
N GLU A 378 -7.01 14.50 -11.83
CA GLU A 378 -8.32 13.91 -12.10
C GLU A 378 -8.36 12.39 -11.93
N MET A 379 -7.23 11.69 -12.07
CA MET A 379 -7.14 10.23 -11.94
C MET A 379 -6.81 9.77 -10.51
N PHE A 380 -6.31 10.67 -9.68
CA PHE A 380 -5.88 10.37 -8.30
C PHE A 380 -6.56 11.26 -7.25
N SER A 381 -7.66 11.92 -7.61
CA SER A 381 -8.43 12.71 -6.65
C SER A 381 -9.07 11.82 -5.58
N GLU A 382 -9.04 12.28 -4.32
CA GLU A 382 -9.80 11.65 -3.23
C GLU A 382 -11.32 11.66 -3.43
N ARG A 383 -11.81 12.45 -4.39
CA ARG A 383 -13.24 12.50 -4.76
C ARG A 383 -13.69 11.30 -5.58
N ILE A 384 -12.75 10.56 -6.19
CA ILE A 384 -13.06 9.37 -7.00
C ILE A 384 -13.65 8.28 -6.09
N PRO A 385 -14.81 7.70 -6.41
CA PRO A 385 -15.37 6.57 -5.68
C PRO A 385 -14.41 5.38 -5.67
N ILE A 386 -14.37 4.62 -4.57
CA ILE A 386 -13.40 3.53 -4.39
C ILE A 386 -13.51 2.47 -5.50
N CYS A 387 -14.72 2.15 -5.95
CA CYS A 387 -14.96 1.22 -7.05
C CYS A 387 -14.36 1.67 -8.40
N ALA A 388 -14.09 2.97 -8.59
CA ALA A 388 -13.56 3.50 -9.84
C ALA A 388 -12.04 3.70 -9.82
N VAL A 389 -11.40 3.72 -8.65
CA VAL A 389 -9.97 4.02 -8.46
C VAL A 389 -9.07 3.16 -9.36
N GLU A 390 -9.40 1.87 -9.46
CA GLU A 390 -8.69 0.91 -10.32
C GLU A 390 -8.77 1.27 -11.80
N ALA A 391 -9.98 1.60 -12.28
CA ALA A 391 -10.21 1.92 -13.68
C ALA A 391 -9.45 3.20 -14.10
N TYR A 392 -9.43 4.22 -13.25
CA TYR A 392 -8.64 5.44 -13.50
C TYR A 392 -7.15 5.13 -13.54
N SER A 393 -6.63 4.39 -12.56
CA SER A 393 -5.20 4.07 -12.47
C SER A 393 -4.71 3.20 -13.64
N ARG A 394 -5.59 2.38 -14.24
CA ARG A 394 -5.28 1.61 -15.45
C ARG A 394 -5.11 2.47 -16.70
N ARG A 395 -5.82 3.59 -16.78
CA ARG A 395 -5.90 4.49 -17.94
C ARG A 395 -4.83 5.59 -17.95
N VAL A 396 -3.96 5.63 -16.93
CA VAL A 396 -2.82 6.55 -16.88
C VAL A 396 -1.96 6.38 -18.15
N PRO A 397 -1.76 7.45 -18.95
CA PRO A 397 -0.90 7.40 -20.13
C PRO A 397 0.54 7.05 -19.77
N LEU A 398 1.16 6.17 -20.57
CA LEU A 398 2.56 5.80 -20.41
C LEU A 398 3.41 6.69 -21.32
N VAL A 399 4.23 7.54 -20.74
CA VAL A 399 5.18 8.38 -21.49
C VAL A 399 6.58 7.82 -21.30
N PRO A 400 7.29 7.44 -22.38
CA PRO A 400 8.64 6.93 -22.29
C PRO A 400 9.59 7.92 -21.58
N SER A 401 10.36 7.42 -20.62
CA SER A 401 11.37 8.20 -19.91
C SER A 401 12.49 8.67 -20.85
N ARG A 402 12.93 9.92 -20.70
CA ARG A 402 14.14 10.43 -21.38
C ARG A 402 15.44 9.95 -20.72
N ASN A 403 15.38 9.54 -19.45
CA ASN A 403 16.51 8.98 -18.73
C ASN A 403 16.92 7.62 -19.31
N GLN A 404 18.21 7.49 -19.67
CA GLN A 404 18.81 6.30 -20.29
C GLN A 404 19.68 5.48 -19.35
N GLN A 405 19.66 5.76 -18.04
CA GLN A 405 20.42 4.99 -17.06
C GLN A 405 19.89 3.54 -17.01
N THR A 406 20.84 2.61 -16.98
CA THR A 406 20.60 1.18 -16.79
C THR A 406 20.05 0.90 -15.39
N LEU A 407 19.50 -0.29 -15.17
CA LEU A 407 18.99 -0.69 -13.85
C LEU A 407 20.05 -0.63 -12.76
N TYR A 408 21.25 -1.11 -13.06
CA TYR A 408 22.35 -1.09 -12.10
C TYR A 408 22.80 0.34 -11.77
N GLU A 409 22.88 1.24 -12.76
CA GLU A 409 23.20 2.65 -12.51
C GLU A 409 22.13 3.32 -11.64
N LEU A 410 20.85 2.99 -11.85
CA LEU A 410 19.77 3.47 -11.00
C LEU A 410 19.86 2.89 -9.57
N LEU A 411 20.20 1.62 -9.42
CA LEU A 411 20.39 0.97 -8.12
C LEU A 411 21.55 1.61 -7.33
N ARG A 412 22.70 1.81 -7.98
CA ARG A 412 23.85 2.52 -7.41
C ARG A 412 23.48 3.93 -7.00
N GLY A 413 22.85 4.67 -7.90
CA GLY A 413 22.44 6.04 -7.64
C GLY A 413 21.40 6.14 -6.52
N PHE A 414 20.52 5.16 -6.36
CA PHE A 414 19.56 5.09 -5.25
C PHE A 414 20.28 5.00 -3.90
N PHE A 415 21.24 4.08 -3.75
CA PHE A 415 22.00 3.96 -2.50
C PHE A 415 22.86 5.17 -2.22
N ARG A 416 23.52 5.73 -3.25
CA ARG A 416 24.28 6.98 -3.13
C ARG A 416 23.40 8.17 -2.74
N TYR A 417 22.20 8.25 -3.30
CA TYR A 417 21.26 9.33 -3.00
C TYR A 417 20.82 9.29 -1.54
N PHE A 418 20.48 8.10 -1.01
CA PHE A 418 20.03 7.95 0.37
C PHE A 418 21.16 7.83 1.40
N SER A 419 22.40 7.52 1.01
CA SER A 419 23.55 7.55 1.91
C SER A 419 23.96 8.97 2.30
N CYS A 420 23.68 9.95 1.43
CA CYS A 420 23.94 11.38 1.61
C CYS A 420 22.67 12.22 1.77
N PHE A 421 21.50 11.61 1.94
CA PHE A 421 20.24 12.34 2.09
C PHE A 421 20.20 13.10 3.43
N ASP A 422 19.73 14.34 3.40
CA ASP A 422 19.55 15.17 4.59
C ASP A 422 18.24 14.76 5.29
N TYR A 423 18.34 13.78 6.19
CA TYR A 423 17.21 13.24 6.96
C TYR A 423 16.68 14.21 8.03
N ASP A 424 17.48 15.20 8.42
CA ASP A 424 17.14 16.14 9.49
C ASP A 424 16.13 17.18 8.97
N ASP A 425 16.41 17.80 7.82
CA ASP A 425 15.54 18.82 7.23
C ASP A 425 14.60 18.27 6.16
N LYS A 426 15.00 17.29 5.34
CA LYS A 426 14.23 16.97 4.12
C LYS A 426 13.11 15.96 4.37
N VAL A 427 11.96 16.28 3.79
CA VAL A 427 10.78 15.41 3.66
C VAL A 427 10.73 14.83 2.26
N ILE A 428 10.57 13.51 2.16
CA ILE A 428 10.36 12.76 0.92
C ILE A 428 8.90 12.88 0.51
N SER A 429 8.59 13.33 -0.71
CA SER A 429 7.20 13.47 -1.18
C SER A 429 7.01 13.02 -2.62
N VAL A 430 6.38 11.85 -2.74
CA VAL A 430 5.99 11.28 -4.03
C VAL A 430 4.87 12.09 -4.70
N ARG A 431 3.93 12.62 -3.91
CA ARG A 431 2.86 13.49 -4.42
C ARG A 431 3.43 14.75 -5.07
N ARG A 432 4.43 15.38 -4.44
CA ARG A 432 5.06 16.59 -5.00
C ARG A 432 6.12 16.28 -6.05
N GLY A 433 6.60 15.03 -6.10
CA GLY A 433 7.71 14.63 -6.98
C GLY A 433 9.03 15.30 -6.60
N THR A 434 9.22 15.63 -5.33
CA THR A 434 10.40 16.36 -4.86
C THR A 434 10.67 16.13 -3.38
N LYS A 435 11.82 16.59 -2.90
CA LYS A 435 12.14 16.76 -1.48
C LYS A 435 11.99 18.21 -1.09
N PHE A 436 11.51 18.48 0.12
CA PHE A 436 11.36 19.85 0.61
C PHE A 436 11.68 19.93 2.10
N SER A 437 11.96 21.14 2.61
CA SER A 437 12.26 21.35 4.03
C SER A 437 11.05 21.03 4.90
N VAL A 438 11.30 20.40 6.05
CA VAL A 438 10.30 20.07 7.07
C VAL A 438 9.55 21.30 7.56
N GLU A 439 10.15 22.49 7.47
CA GLU A 439 9.51 23.76 7.84
C GLU A 439 8.29 24.09 6.96
N ASN A 440 8.24 23.56 5.72
CA ASN A 440 7.11 23.77 4.82
C ASN A 440 5.95 22.79 5.06
N LEU A 441 6.01 21.97 6.12
CA LEU A 441 4.90 21.10 6.53
C LEU A 441 3.97 21.79 7.53
N PRO A 442 2.65 21.55 7.45
CA PRO A 442 1.76 21.82 8.56
C PRO A 442 2.21 21.05 9.81
N HIS A 443 2.25 21.72 10.96
CA HIS A 443 2.70 21.13 12.23
C HIS A 443 4.12 20.53 12.16
N SER A 444 5.05 21.26 11.53
CA SER A 444 6.46 20.86 11.34
C SER A 444 7.14 20.34 12.61
N GLU A 445 6.80 20.87 13.78
CA GLU A 445 7.30 20.42 15.09
C GLU A 445 7.11 18.91 15.35
N LEU A 446 5.99 18.32 14.92
CA LEU A 446 5.74 16.88 15.07
C LEU A 446 6.63 16.04 14.14
N TRP A 447 7.02 16.62 13.01
CA TRP A 447 7.86 15.97 12.00
C TRP A 447 9.33 16.10 12.31
N LYS A 448 9.78 17.23 12.88
CA LYS A 448 11.17 17.45 13.33
C LYS A 448 11.63 16.38 14.31
N GLN A 449 10.72 15.87 15.15
CA GLN A 449 11.01 14.78 16.09
C GLN A 449 11.17 13.40 15.42
N LYS A 450 10.89 13.27 14.12
CA LYS A 450 10.96 11.99 13.40
C LYS A 450 12.31 11.86 12.67
N PRO A 451 13.05 10.77 12.91
CA PRO A 451 14.33 10.54 12.24
C PRO A 451 14.23 10.41 10.72
N ILE A 452 13.13 9.85 10.21
CA ILE A 452 12.88 9.70 8.78
C ILE A 452 11.50 10.26 8.46
N LYS A 453 11.40 11.07 7.41
CA LYS A 453 10.22 11.86 7.05
C LYS A 453 9.76 11.53 5.63
N ILE A 454 8.70 10.75 5.51
CA ILE A 454 8.11 10.37 4.22
C ILE A 454 6.63 10.76 4.23
N GLU A 455 6.25 11.70 3.37
CA GLU A 455 4.88 12.18 3.22
C GLU A 455 3.99 11.09 2.60
N GLU A 456 2.88 10.80 3.28
CA GLU A 456 1.79 9.98 2.76
C GLU A 456 1.11 10.70 1.58
N PRO A 457 1.04 10.10 0.38
CA PRO A 457 0.56 10.79 -0.82
C PRO A 457 -0.89 11.28 -0.81
N PHE A 458 -1.77 10.77 0.06
CA PHE A 458 -3.17 11.20 0.16
C PHE A 458 -3.48 11.93 1.47
N ASP A 459 -2.93 11.50 2.61
CA ASP A 459 -3.33 12.06 3.92
C ASP A 459 -2.25 12.88 4.64
N SER A 460 -1.10 13.13 3.99
CA SER A 460 0.03 13.90 4.52
C SER A 460 0.48 13.50 5.93
N ASN A 461 0.30 12.24 6.35
CA ASN A 461 0.96 11.69 7.54
C ASN A 461 2.40 11.26 7.24
N ASN A 462 3.18 10.95 8.28
CA ASN A 462 4.49 10.32 8.10
C ASN A 462 4.35 8.79 7.95
N VAL A 463 4.71 8.27 6.78
CA VAL A 463 4.73 6.82 6.48
C VAL A 463 5.79 6.10 7.31
N ALA A 464 6.91 6.76 7.59
CA ALA A 464 8.03 6.20 8.38
C ALA A 464 7.82 6.31 9.90
N ARG A 465 6.58 6.54 10.38
CA ARG A 465 6.26 6.67 11.81
C ARG A 465 6.74 5.53 12.71
N ALA A 466 6.91 4.32 12.15
CA ALA A 466 7.41 3.16 12.87
C ALA A 466 8.89 3.34 13.27
N VAL A 467 9.66 4.09 12.48
CA VAL A 467 11.05 4.47 12.79
C VAL A 467 11.00 5.67 13.74
N HIS A 468 10.78 5.37 15.03
CA HIS A 468 10.56 6.40 16.05
C HIS A 468 11.77 6.62 16.97
N ASN A 469 12.81 5.79 16.88
CA ASN A 469 14.02 5.94 17.68
C ASN A 469 15.26 6.13 16.80
N TYR A 470 16.16 7.00 17.27
CA TYR A 470 17.38 7.37 16.56
C TYR A 470 18.35 6.20 16.33
N PRO A 471 18.57 5.26 17.28
CA PRO A 471 19.45 4.12 17.03
C PRO A 471 19.01 3.24 15.85
N LYS A 472 17.71 2.93 15.72
CA LYS A 472 17.17 2.19 14.57
C LYS A 472 17.28 2.99 13.27
N ALA A 473 17.03 4.29 13.33
CA ALA A 473 17.23 5.17 12.17
C ALA A 473 18.70 5.20 11.73
N GLN A 474 19.64 5.28 12.68
CA GLN A 474 21.06 5.27 12.39
C GLN A 474 21.51 3.94 11.78
N LYS A 475 20.97 2.80 12.25
CA LYS A 475 21.16 1.49 11.61
C LYS A 475 20.74 1.55 10.14
N ILE A 476 19.52 2.02 9.85
CA ILE A 476 19.00 2.16 8.48
C ILE A 476 19.96 3.00 7.62
N ILE A 477 20.34 4.18 8.10
CA ILE A 477 21.22 5.10 7.36
C ILE A 477 22.61 4.47 7.12
N ASN A 478 23.14 3.76 8.10
CA ASN A 478 24.43 3.07 7.96
C ASN A 478 24.36 1.94 6.92
N GLU A 479 23.26 1.19 6.85
CA GLU A 479 23.06 0.19 5.80
C GLU A 479 23.00 0.84 4.41
N PHE A 480 22.34 1.99 4.25
CA PHE A 480 22.38 2.74 2.98
C PHE A 480 23.81 3.14 2.60
N ARG A 481 24.62 3.60 3.56
CA ARG A 481 26.04 3.94 3.32
C ARG A 481 26.87 2.72 2.93
N LYS A 482 26.67 1.59 3.61
CA LYS A 482 27.33 0.32 3.29
C LYS A 482 26.96 -0.13 1.88
N ALA A 483 25.66 -0.17 1.56
CA ALA A 483 25.17 -0.54 0.23
C ALA A 483 25.70 0.41 -0.87
N SER A 484 25.81 1.71 -0.59
CA SER A 484 26.41 2.66 -1.53
C SER A 484 27.83 2.26 -1.92
N ARG A 485 28.66 1.85 -0.96
CA ARG A 485 30.04 1.38 -1.22
C ARG A 485 30.04 0.00 -1.89
N THR A 486 29.22 -0.94 -1.41
CA THR A 486 29.11 -2.28 -1.99
C THR A 486 28.72 -2.22 -3.46
N THR A 487 27.73 -1.38 -3.81
CA THR A 487 27.27 -1.25 -5.19
C THR A 487 28.25 -0.52 -6.11
N GLU A 488 29.31 0.11 -5.61
CA GLU A 488 30.39 0.66 -6.46
C GLU A 488 31.36 -0.42 -6.94
N LEU A 489 31.47 -1.52 -6.18
CA LEU A 489 32.46 -2.59 -6.39
C LEU A 489 31.83 -3.92 -6.79
N MET A 490 30.50 -4.03 -6.84
CA MET A 490 29.84 -5.31 -7.07
C MET A 490 29.78 -5.69 -8.54
N ASP A 491 30.24 -6.89 -8.88
CA ASP A 491 30.11 -7.45 -10.24
C ASP A 491 28.84 -8.30 -10.42
N HIS A 492 28.22 -8.69 -9.30
CA HIS A 492 27.01 -9.50 -9.26
C HIS A 492 26.02 -8.99 -8.20
N LEU A 493 24.73 -9.10 -8.50
CA LEU A 493 23.62 -8.72 -7.61
C LEU A 493 23.65 -9.48 -6.28
N ASN A 494 24.14 -10.72 -6.28
CA ASN A 494 24.23 -11.55 -5.08
C ASN A 494 25.08 -10.90 -3.98
N VAL A 495 26.09 -10.09 -4.35
CA VAL A 495 26.92 -9.35 -3.38
C VAL A 495 26.08 -8.39 -2.53
N LEU A 496 25.06 -7.77 -3.14
CA LEU A 496 24.14 -6.87 -2.44
C LEU A 496 23.10 -7.63 -1.61
N ILE A 497 22.58 -8.74 -2.14
CA ILE A 497 21.47 -9.47 -1.52
C ILE A 497 21.95 -10.38 -0.40
N HIS A 498 23.00 -11.17 -0.62
CA HIS A 498 23.47 -12.18 0.33
C HIS A 498 24.73 -11.76 1.10
N GLY A 499 25.30 -10.60 0.76
CA GLY A 499 26.63 -10.20 1.22
C GLY A 499 27.71 -10.75 0.28
N ALA A 500 28.92 -10.17 0.34
CA ALA A 500 30.08 -10.78 -0.29
C ALA A 500 30.30 -12.17 0.35
N PRO A 501 30.67 -13.21 -0.42
CA PRO A 501 31.17 -14.43 0.19
C PRO A 501 32.33 -14.04 1.10
N CYS A 502 32.27 -14.44 2.38
CA CYS A 502 33.40 -14.28 3.27
C CYS A 502 34.59 -15.00 2.61
N CYS A 503 35.60 -14.24 2.21
CA CYS A 503 36.87 -14.79 1.73
C CYS A 503 37.59 -15.55 2.84
#